data_AF-U1YHY3-F1
#
_entry.id   AF-U1YHY3-F1
#
_cell.length_a   1.000
_cell.length_b   1.000
_cell.length_c   1.000
_cell.angle_alpha   90.00
_cell.angle_beta   90.00
_cell.angle_gamma   90.00
#
_symmetry.space_group_name_H-M   'P 1'
#
loop_
_entity.id
_entity.type
_entity.pdbx_description
1 polymer ?
#
loop_
_entity_poly.entity_id
_entity_poly.type
_entity_poly.pdbx_seq_one_letter_code
_entity_poly.pdbx_strand_id
1 'polypeptide(L)' 'MKGYFRKRGSKWSFSIDIGRDPETGKRKQKTVSGFKTKKEAEKACAEMITKIETGGYIKEIETPTPKGES' A
#
# COMPACT_ATOMS: atom_id res chain seq x y z
N MET A 1 12.52 0.21 -1.55
CA MET A 1 11.07 -0.15 -1.66
C MET A 1 10.52 0.51 -2.93
N LYS A 2 9.88 -0.19 -3.86
CA LYS A 2 9.33 0.42 -5.08
C LYS A 2 7.80 0.34 -5.04
N GLY A 3 7.14 1.49 -4.95
CA GLY A 3 5.69 1.59 -5.06
C GLY A 3 5.25 1.43 -6.51
N TYR A 4 4.32 0.52 -6.75
CA TYR A 4 3.66 0.35 -8.05
C TYR A 4 2.36 1.13 -8.05
N PHE A 5 2.25 2.14 -8.90
CA PHE A 5 1.05 2.95 -9.03
C PHE A 5 0.25 2.50 -10.23
N ARG A 6 -1.06 2.28 -10.04
CA ARG A 6 -1.99 2.00 -11.14
C ARG A 6 -3.22 2.88 -11.02
N LYS A 7 -3.75 3.29 -12.17
CA LYS A 7 -5.06 3.95 -12.26
C LYS A 7 -6.11 2.90 -12.61
N ARG A 8 -7.20 2.82 -11.83
CA ARG A 8 -8.40 2.02 -12.14
C ARG A 8 -9.59 2.96 -12.31
N GLY A 9 -10.03 3.15 -13.55
CA GLY A 9 -11.08 4.11 -13.90
C GLY A 9 -10.66 5.53 -13.53
N SER A 10 -11.43 6.16 -12.64
CA SER A 10 -11.16 7.53 -12.15
C SER A 10 -10.29 7.59 -10.89
N LYS A 11 -9.97 6.44 -10.29
CA LYS A 11 -9.23 6.37 -9.02
C LYS A 11 -7.81 5.84 -9.22
N TRP A 12 -6.91 6.28 -8.36
CA TRP A 12 -5.54 5.80 -8.27
C TRP A 12 -5.39 4.79 -7.14
N SER A 13 -4.46 3.86 -7.33
CA SER A 13 -4.08 2.84 -6.36
C SER A 13 -2.57 2.67 -6.39
N PHE A 14 -1.99 2.27 -5.27
CA PHE A 14 -0.59 1.90 -5.20
C PHE A 14 -0.38 0.61 -4.42
N SER A 15 0.67 -0.13 -4.75
CA SER A 15 1.10 -1.33 -4.07
C SER A 15 2.57 -1.19 -3.68
N ILE A 16 2.91 -1.44 -2.42
CA ILE A 16 4.29 -1.45 -1.92
C ILE A 16 4.62 -2.81 -1.33
N ASP A 17 5.84 -3.29 -1.58
CA ASP A 17 6.39 -4.47 -0.92
C ASP A 17 6.87 -4.05 0.48
N ILE A 18 6.25 -4.61 1.53
CA ILE A 18 6.55 -4.27 2.92
C ILE A 18 7.49 -5.31 3.55
N GLY A 19 8.18 -6.10 2.72
CA GLY A 19 9.10 -7.14 3.15
C GLY A 19 8.47 -8.53 3.22
N ARG A 20 9.15 -9.41 3.96
CA ARG A 20 8.70 -10.77 4.22
C ARG A 20 8.14 -10.87 5.63
N ASP A 21 7.07 -11.63 5.75
CA ASP A 21 6.57 -12.07 7.03
C ASP A 21 7.62 -12.97 7.71
N PRO A 22 8.13 -12.63 8.91
CA PRO A 22 9.10 -13.46 9.61
C PRO A 22 8.50 -14.79 10.10
N GLU A 23 7.19 -14.85 10.36
CA GLU A 23 6.52 -16.07 10.82
C GLU A 23 6.20 -17.03 9.67
N THR A 24 5.73 -16.50 8.54
CA THR A 24 5.29 -17.33 7.41
C THR A 24 6.30 -17.41 6.25
N GLY A 25 7.34 -16.57 6.27
CA GLY A 25 8.31 -16.44 5.17
C GLY A 25 7.73 -15.90 3.86
N LYS A 26 6.43 -15.57 3.82
CA LYS A 26 5.72 -15.11 2.62
C LYS A 26 5.99 -13.63 2.39
N ARG A 27 6.08 -13.23 1.12
CA ARG A 27 6.16 -11.81 0.75
C ARG A 27 4.87 -11.12 1.15
N LYS A 28 4.98 -10.02 1.88
CA LYS A 28 3.86 -9.14 2.22
C LYS A 28 3.92 -7.92 1.33
N GLN A 29 2.83 -7.70 0.61
CA GLN A 29 2.61 -6.46 -0.13
C GLN A 29 1.39 -5.77 0.43
N LYS A 30 1.47 -4.45 0.57
CA LYS A 30 0.33 -3.62 0.95
C LYS A 30 -0.16 -2.89 -0.29
N THR A 31 -1.43 -3.06 -0.61
CA THR A 31 -2.12 -2.29 -1.65
C THR A 31 -3.08 -1.32 -1.00
N VAL A 32 -3.03 -0.06 -1.43
CA VAL A 32 -3.95 1.00 -1.02
C VAL A 32 -4.60 1.58 -2.27
N SER A 33 -5.91 1.77 -2.24
CA SER A 33 -6.68 2.30 -3.35
C SER A 33 -7.67 3.35 -2.86
N GLY A 34 -8.20 4.17 -3.77
CA GLY A 34 -9.24 5.15 -3.44
C GLY A 34 -8.86 6.61 -3.70
N PHE A 35 -7.62 6.88 -4.12
CA PHE A 35 -7.14 8.24 -4.35
C PHE A 35 -7.78 8.84 -5.61
N LYS A 36 -8.18 10.11 -5.55
CA LYS A 36 -8.71 10.81 -6.73
C LYS A 36 -7.58 11.21 -7.69
N THR A 37 -6.43 11.55 -7.15
CA THR A 37 -5.28 12.00 -7.93
C THR A 37 -4.04 11.13 -7.71
N LYS A 38 -3.12 11.14 -8.68
CA LYS A 38 -1.81 10.47 -8.56
C LYS A 38 -1.01 11.06 -7.40
N LYS A 39 -1.07 12.39 -7.24
CA LYS A 39 -0.32 13.13 -6.22
C LYS A 39 -0.73 12.72 -4.80
N GLU A 40 -2.02 12.50 -4.54
CA GLU A 40 -2.49 11.94 -3.26
C GLU A 40 -1.95 10.52 -3.04
N ALA A 41 -1.97 9.68 -4.08
CA ALA A 41 -1.43 8.32 -3.99
C ALA A 41 0.09 8.33 -3.71
N GLU A 42 0.85 9.21 -4.36
CA GLU A 42 2.30 9.38 -4.15
C GLU A 42 2.61 9.86 -2.73
N LYS A 43 1.85 10.84 -2.21
CA LYS A 43 2.00 11.34 -0.84
C LYS A 43 1.72 10.23 0.18
N ALA A 44 0.59 9.54 0.05
CA ALA A 44 0.24 8.43 0.94
C ALA A 44 1.25 7.28 0.87
N CYS A 45 1.80 7.00 -0.32
CA CYS A 45 2.86 6.01 -0.50
C CYS A 45 4.14 6.42 0.22
N ALA A 46 4.57 7.67 0.13
CA ALA A 46 5.75 8.17 0.82
C ALA A 46 5.58 8.07 2.35
N GLU A 47 4.45 8.53 2.89
CA GLU A 47 4.14 8.43 4.32
C GLU A 47 4.16 6.97 4.82
N MET A 48 3.63 6.06 4.01
CA MET A 48 3.59 4.64 4.31
C MET A 48 4.99 4.00 4.29
N ILE A 49 5.85 4.34 3.32
CA ILE A 49 7.25 3.88 3.26
C ILE A 49 8.00 4.37 4.50
N THR A 50 7.90 5.65 4.83
CA THR A 50 8.56 6.22 6.01
C THR A 50 8.12 5.51 7.28
N LYS A 51 6.82 5.23 7.46
CA LYS A 51 6.29 4.47 8.61
C LYS A 51 6.84 3.05 8.71
N ILE A 52 7.03 2.37 7.57
CA ILE A 52 7.64 1.03 7.53
C ILE A 52 9.10 1.11 7.94
N GLU A 53 9.85 2.07 7.37
CA GLU A 53 11.27 2.26 7.65
C GLU A 53 11.54 2.66 9.11
N THR A 54 10.66 3.47 9.71
CA THR A 54 10.75 3.82 11.14
C THR A 54 10.23 2.74 12.08
N GLY A 55 9.74 1.59 11.57
CA GLY A 55 9.24 0.48 12.40
C GLY A 55 7.90 0.73 13.09
N GLY A 56 7.32 1.92 12.94
CA GLY A 56 6.05 2.36 13.54
C GLY A 56 4.85 2.11 12.63
N TYR A 57 4.74 0.94 12.01
CA TYR A 57 3.57 0.59 11.20
C TYR A 57 2.36 0.28 12.10
N ILE A 58 1.86 1.32 12.76
CA ILE A 58 0.59 1.29 13.49
C ILE A 58 -0.49 1.22 12.42
N LYS A 59 -1.09 0.04 12.33
CA LYS A 59 -2.12 -0.36 11.37
C LYS A 59 -3.43 0.34 11.72
N GLU A 60 -3.50 1.64 11.56
CA GLU A 60 -4.75 2.38 11.70
C GLU A 60 -4.90 3.26 10.46
N ILE A 61 -5.52 2.69 9.44
CA ILE A 61 -6.85 3.10 9.00
C ILE A 61 -7.34 2.10 7.96
N GLU A 62 -8.53 1.61 8.24
CA GLU A 62 -9.34 0.71 7.46
C GLU A 62 -9.90 1.44 6.23
N THR A 63 -9.85 0.82 5.06
CA THR A 63 -10.97 0.84 4.12
C THR A 63 -10.89 -0.39 3.21
N PRO A 64 -12.02 -1.09 3.01
CA PRO A 64 -12.04 -2.45 2.46
C PRO A 64 -11.77 -2.39 0.96
N THR A 65 -10.67 -3.00 0.51
CA THR A 65 -10.61 -3.48 -0.87
C THR A 65 -10.95 -4.97 -0.82
N PRO A 66 -12.06 -5.43 -1.43
CA PRO A 66 -12.36 -6.84 -1.51
C PRO A 66 -11.18 -7.54 -2.21
N LYS A 67 -10.70 -8.63 -1.60
CA LYS A 67 -9.84 -9.62 -2.27
C LYS A 67 -10.60 -10.07 -3.52
N GLY A 68 -10.21 -9.53 -4.67
CA GLY A 68 -10.47 -10.17 -5.95
C GLY A 68 -9.50 -11.33 -6.05
N GLU A 69 -9.96 -12.46 -5.54
CA GLU A 69 -9.47 -13.79 -5.86
C GLU A 69 -9.61 -14.00 -7.37
N SER A 70 -8.50 -14.28 -8.05
CA SER A 70 -8.40 -14.89 -9.39
C SER A 70 -6.99 -15.40 -9.57
#